data_AF-A0A939Y1K2-F1
#
_entry.id   AF-A0A939Y1K2-F1
#
_cell.length_a   1.000
_cell.length_b   1.000
_cell.length_c   1.000
_cell.angle_alpha   90.00
_cell.angle_beta   90.00
_cell.angle_gamma   90.00
#
_symmetry.space_group_name_H-M   'P 1'
#
loop_
_entity.id
_entity.type
_entity.pdbx_description
1 polymer ?
#
loop_
_entity_poly.entity_id
_entity_poly.type
_entity_poly.pdbx_seq_one_letter_code
_entity_poly.pdbx_strand_id
1 'polypeptide(L)'
;DALAPVASKKDVMSWVSLAVLAVVPMLLLGPVVNYQDNHVVIPLGTLSGLGRINCILAWALANTIVLLAFIIIKWFALDKKKYGVSFAEFYGLRCTVKTVLISLVYAVAVFWITYTVISLYHNVFNGASFHITFYNMIHFKTIAPSRYLSMVCYSLYFLPFWIVSSMLVNNFRMKDLPEWATTLIQMVANGLPLALYIIIQYWGFRSTKINTGTATEVLGLRWGIVYQVCGMVFALPAGVLYTRKLYKETGSVLPGAFVNALIFTLLQMNNTMGN
;
A
#
# COMPACT_ATOMS: atom_id res chain seq x y z
N ASP A 1 3.27 -12.52 25.80
CA ASP A 1 3.87 -12.47 24.45
C ASP A 1 3.05 -11.61 23.49
N ALA A 2 3.63 -10.53 22.97
CA ALA A 2 2.98 -9.63 21.99
C ALA A 2 2.62 -10.33 20.65
N LEU A 3 3.03 -11.60 20.53
CA LEU A 3 2.91 -12.48 19.36
C LEU A 3 1.89 -13.62 19.56
N ALA A 4 1.09 -13.63 20.63
CA ALA A 4 0.09 -14.67 20.82
C ALA A 4 -0.86 -14.69 19.61
N PRO A 5 -1.01 -15.85 18.92
CA PRO A 5 -1.80 -15.92 17.70
C PRO A 5 -3.28 -15.68 18.02
N VAL A 6 -3.90 -14.83 17.20
CA VAL A 6 -5.22 -14.26 17.50
C VAL A 6 -6.34 -15.21 17.06
N ALA A 7 -6.16 -15.91 15.93
CA ALA A 7 -7.23 -16.71 15.32
C ALA A 7 -6.79 -18.14 15.01
N SER A 8 -7.74 -19.07 14.99
CA SER A 8 -7.54 -20.42 14.43
C SER A 8 -7.70 -20.38 12.91
N LYS A 9 -7.07 -21.31 12.18
CA LYS A 9 -7.36 -21.49 10.73
C LYS A 9 -8.85 -21.78 10.45
N LYS A 10 -9.59 -22.26 11.45
CA LYS A 10 -11.04 -22.50 11.38
C LYS A 10 -11.87 -21.22 11.58
N ASP A 11 -11.25 -20.09 11.92
CA ASP A 11 -11.95 -18.84 12.14
C ASP A 11 -12.34 -18.19 10.81
N VAL A 12 -13.58 -18.43 10.39
CA VAL A 12 -14.15 -17.91 9.13
C VAL A 12 -14.00 -16.40 9.04
N MET A 13 -14.14 -15.67 10.16
CA MET A 13 -14.11 -14.21 10.13
C MET A 13 -12.74 -13.64 9.76
N SER A 14 -11.66 -14.35 10.10
CA SER A 14 -10.30 -13.96 9.70
C SER A 14 -10.09 -14.11 8.20
N TRP A 15 -10.65 -15.15 7.59
CA TRP A 15 -10.64 -15.34 6.14
C TRP A 15 -11.53 -14.32 5.41
N VAL A 16 -12.70 -14.00 5.97
CA VAL A 16 -13.56 -12.91 5.45
C VAL A 16 -12.79 -11.58 5.50
N SER A 17 -12.08 -11.30 6.59
CA SER A 17 -11.28 -10.08 6.71
C SER A 17 -10.17 -10.01 5.65
N LEU A 18 -9.51 -11.13 5.37
CA LEU A 18 -8.52 -11.24 4.30
C LEU A 18 -9.14 -11.03 2.91
N ALA A 19 -10.30 -11.63 2.66
CA ALA A 19 -11.02 -11.48 1.40
C ALA A 19 -11.47 -10.02 1.19
N VAL A 20 -11.97 -9.36 2.23
CA VAL A 20 -12.32 -7.93 2.20
C VAL A 20 -11.08 -7.07 1.89
N LEU A 21 -9.94 -7.35 2.54
CA LEU A 21 -8.67 -6.67 2.26
C LEU A 21 -8.19 -6.88 0.82
N ALA A 22 -8.47 -8.03 0.21
CA ALA A 22 -8.09 -8.32 -1.17
C ALA A 22 -9.03 -7.66 -2.19
N VAL A 23 -10.34 -7.78 -1.97
CA VAL A 23 -11.37 -7.42 -2.96
C VAL A 23 -11.69 -5.92 -2.94
N VAL A 24 -11.79 -5.30 -1.77
CA VAL A 24 -12.16 -3.88 -1.66
C VAL A 24 -11.19 -2.97 -2.40
N PRO A 25 -9.86 -3.09 -2.25
CA PRO A 25 -8.93 -2.24 -2.98
C PRO A 25 -9.01 -2.41 -4.49
N MET A 26 -9.27 -3.63 -4.97
CA MET A 26 -9.47 -3.89 -6.39
C MET A 26 -10.76 -3.23 -6.92
N LEU A 27 -11.87 -3.37 -6.20
CA LEU A 27 -13.17 -2.81 -6.61
C LEU A 27 -13.18 -1.28 -6.59
N LEU A 28 -12.50 -0.66 -5.62
CA LEU A 28 -12.42 0.79 -5.52
C LEU A 28 -11.46 1.41 -6.55
N LEU A 29 -10.53 0.64 -7.11
CA LEU A 29 -9.48 1.17 -7.98
C LEU A 29 -10.02 1.90 -9.20
N GLY A 30 -10.82 1.22 -10.04
CA GLY A 30 -11.39 1.82 -11.25
C GLY A 30 -12.25 3.04 -10.96
N PRO A 31 -13.34 2.90 -10.18
CA PRO A 31 -14.28 3.99 -9.92
C PRO A 31 -13.65 5.22 -9.26
N VAL A 32 -12.83 5.03 -8.22
CA VAL A 32 -12.27 6.16 -7.45
C VAL A 32 -11.21 6.89 -8.27
N VAL A 33 -10.33 6.15 -8.96
CA VAL A 33 -9.29 6.77 -9.79
C VAL A 33 -9.92 7.50 -10.97
N ASN A 34 -10.89 6.88 -11.66
CA ASN A 34 -11.59 7.52 -12.77
C ASN A 34 -12.32 8.79 -12.34
N TYR A 35 -13.01 8.74 -11.20
CA TYR A 35 -13.71 9.90 -10.65
C TYR A 35 -12.74 11.03 -10.31
N GLN A 36 -11.62 10.72 -9.65
CA GLN A 36 -10.59 11.70 -9.31
C GLN A 36 -9.90 12.29 -10.55
N ASP A 37 -9.62 11.50 -11.59
CA ASP A 37 -9.00 11.98 -12.83
C ASP A 37 -9.94 12.94 -13.60
N ASN A 38 -11.25 12.67 -13.58
CA ASN A 38 -12.25 13.47 -14.30
C ASN A 38 -12.74 14.72 -13.55
N HIS A 39 -12.79 14.68 -12.22
CA HIS A 39 -13.42 15.75 -11.41
C HIS A 39 -12.46 16.48 -10.46
N VAL A 40 -11.22 16.00 -10.30
CA VAL A 40 -10.18 16.57 -9.42
C VAL A 40 -10.74 16.91 -8.02
N VAL A 41 -11.19 15.89 -7.28
CA VAL A 41 -11.83 16.05 -5.96
C VAL A 41 -10.82 16.41 -4.88
N ILE A 42 -9.60 15.90 -5.00
CA ILE A 42 -8.46 16.23 -4.16
C ILE A 42 -7.57 17.24 -4.92
N PRO A 43 -7.84 18.56 -4.86
CA PRO A 43 -6.96 19.61 -5.36
C PRO A 43 -5.86 19.82 -4.33
N LEU A 44 -4.99 18.84 -4.23
CA LEU A 44 -3.73 19.02 -3.52
C LEU A 44 -2.98 20.14 -4.25
N GLY A 45 -2.81 21.28 -3.57
CA GLY A 45 -2.35 22.55 -4.17
C GLY A 45 -0.96 22.48 -4.81
N THR A 46 -0.31 23.62 -5.02
CA THR A 46 1.01 23.70 -5.69
C THR A 46 2.09 22.81 -5.05
N LEU A 47 1.96 22.50 -3.76
CA LEU A 47 2.86 21.62 -3.00
C LEU A 47 2.68 20.13 -3.32
N SER A 48 1.61 19.73 -3.99
CA SER A 48 1.25 18.32 -4.29
C SER A 48 0.44 18.24 -5.59
N GLY A 49 0.94 18.93 -6.63
CA GLY A 49 0.30 19.04 -7.95
C GLY A 49 0.61 17.90 -8.92
N LEU A 50 0.94 16.69 -8.46
CA LEU A 50 1.19 15.56 -9.34
C LEU A 50 -0.12 14.80 -9.59
N GLY A 51 -0.79 15.08 -10.73
CA GLY A 51 -2.15 14.58 -11.00
C GLY A 51 -2.32 13.06 -10.90
N ARG A 52 -1.33 12.28 -11.33
CA ARG A 52 -1.43 10.80 -11.30
C ARG A 52 -1.34 10.22 -9.89
N ILE A 53 -0.44 10.73 -9.04
CA ILE A 53 -0.36 10.29 -7.63
C ILE A 53 -1.57 10.77 -6.82
N ASN A 54 -2.21 11.88 -7.19
CA ASN A 54 -3.48 12.31 -6.58
C ASN A 54 -4.59 11.27 -6.78
N CYS A 55 -4.62 10.60 -7.94
CA CYS A 55 -5.55 9.51 -8.20
C CYS A 55 -5.30 8.30 -7.29
N ILE A 56 -4.03 7.91 -7.13
CA ILE A 56 -3.66 6.82 -6.22
C ILE A 56 -3.91 7.20 -4.76
N LEU A 57 -3.71 8.47 -4.40
CA LEU A 57 -4.02 8.95 -3.07
C LEU A 57 -5.53 8.89 -2.79
N ALA A 58 -6.37 9.36 -3.71
CA ALA A 58 -7.82 9.26 -3.58
C ALA A 58 -8.25 7.81 -3.36
N TRP A 59 -7.68 6.88 -4.13
CA TRP A 59 -7.89 5.44 -3.94
C TRP A 59 -7.43 4.95 -2.55
N ALA A 60 -6.26 5.36 -2.08
CA ALA A 60 -5.74 4.95 -0.77
C ALA A 60 -6.61 5.48 0.38
N LEU A 61 -7.10 6.71 0.28
CA LEU A 61 -8.00 7.31 1.28
C LEU A 61 -9.37 6.65 1.26
N ALA A 62 -9.94 6.37 0.08
CA ALA A 62 -11.19 5.62 -0.05
C ALA A 62 -11.07 4.23 0.59
N ASN A 63 -9.95 3.52 0.34
CA ASN A 63 -9.65 2.26 1.01
C ASN A 63 -9.54 2.40 2.52
N THR A 64 -8.87 3.45 2.99
CA THR A 64 -8.75 3.73 4.43
C THR A 64 -10.13 3.82 5.07
N ILE A 65 -11.04 4.59 4.48
CA ILE A 65 -12.40 4.78 5.01
C ILE A 65 -13.16 3.46 5.07
N VAL A 66 -13.20 2.72 3.95
CA VAL A 66 -13.97 1.47 3.86
C VAL A 66 -13.40 0.36 4.76
N LEU A 67 -12.08 0.19 4.77
CA LEU A 67 -11.41 -0.83 5.57
C LEU A 67 -11.45 -0.50 7.07
N LEU A 68 -11.31 0.78 7.44
CA LEU A 68 -11.44 1.20 8.83
C LEU A 68 -12.87 1.02 9.33
N ALA A 69 -13.88 1.36 8.53
CA ALA A 69 -15.27 1.09 8.86
C ALA A 69 -15.52 -0.40 9.07
N PHE A 70 -15.00 -1.26 8.18
CA PHE A 70 -15.07 -2.71 8.33
C PHE A 70 -14.42 -3.20 9.64
N ILE A 71 -13.21 -2.71 9.96
CA ILE A 71 -12.50 -3.05 11.21
C ILE A 71 -13.30 -2.66 12.44
N ILE A 72 -13.88 -1.46 12.45
CA ILE A 72 -14.69 -0.94 13.57
C ILE A 72 -15.95 -1.79 13.74
N ILE A 73 -16.68 -2.06 12.65
CA ILE A 73 -17.90 -2.87 12.67
C ILE A 73 -17.59 -4.28 13.17
N LYS A 74 -16.56 -4.94 12.60
CA LYS A 74 -16.11 -6.26 13.02
C LYS A 74 -15.76 -6.29 14.51
N TRP A 75 -15.04 -5.27 14.98
CA TRP A 75 -14.64 -5.16 16.37
C TRP A 75 -15.84 -5.15 17.33
N PHE A 76 -16.78 -4.23 17.10
CA PHE A 76 -17.93 -4.07 17.98
C PHE A 76 -18.95 -5.20 17.87
N ALA A 77 -19.13 -5.78 16.68
CA ALA A 77 -20.10 -6.84 16.45
C ALA A 77 -19.61 -8.21 16.97
N LEU A 78 -18.31 -8.52 16.80
CA LEU A 78 -17.78 -9.88 16.97
C LEU A 78 -16.61 -9.94 17.96
N ASP A 79 -15.51 -9.22 17.67
CA ASP A 79 -14.22 -9.46 18.33
C ASP A 79 -14.21 -9.01 19.80
N LYS A 80 -14.93 -7.92 20.13
CA LYS A 80 -15.00 -7.37 21.49
C LYS A 80 -15.51 -8.40 22.51
N LYS A 81 -16.47 -9.25 22.11
CA LYS A 81 -17.03 -10.29 22.97
C LYS A 81 -16.13 -11.52 23.07
N LYS A 82 -15.27 -11.75 22.08
CA LYS A 82 -14.48 -12.97 21.92
C LYS A 82 -13.13 -12.91 22.62
N TYR A 83 -12.44 -11.77 22.59
CA TYR A 83 -11.02 -11.70 22.95
C TYR A 83 -10.71 -10.97 24.26
N GLY A 84 -11.67 -10.27 24.88
CA GLY A 84 -11.49 -9.65 26.21
C GLY A 84 -10.40 -8.57 26.31
N VAL A 85 -9.75 -8.22 25.20
CA VAL A 85 -8.70 -7.19 25.11
C VAL A 85 -9.27 -5.87 24.59
N SER A 86 -8.49 -4.79 24.71
CA SER A 86 -8.84 -3.51 24.12
C SER A 86 -8.64 -3.50 22.58
N PHE A 87 -9.33 -2.60 21.88
CA PHE A 87 -9.16 -2.41 20.42
C PHE A 87 -7.70 -2.11 20.06
N ALA A 88 -7.07 -1.22 20.82
CA ALA A 88 -5.70 -0.80 20.58
C ALA A 88 -4.69 -1.94 20.77
N GLU A 89 -4.96 -2.84 21.72
CA GLU A 89 -4.12 -4.02 21.95
C GLU A 89 -4.33 -5.08 20.85
N PHE A 90 -5.58 -5.34 20.48
CA PHE A 90 -5.93 -6.34 19.47
C PHE A 90 -5.33 -6.03 18.09
N TYR A 91 -5.36 -4.76 17.68
CA TYR A 91 -4.81 -4.31 16.40
C TYR A 91 -3.35 -3.86 16.48
N GLY A 92 -2.71 -3.89 17.65
CA GLY A 92 -1.29 -3.54 17.81
C GLY A 92 -1.00 -2.03 17.74
N LEU A 93 -1.98 -1.20 18.08
CA LEU A 93 -1.88 0.25 18.20
C LEU A 93 -1.36 0.71 19.57
N ARG A 94 -1.22 -0.20 20.55
CA ARG A 94 -0.67 0.15 21.86
C ARG A 94 0.81 0.51 21.72
N CYS A 95 1.11 1.80 21.78
CA CYS A 95 2.47 2.32 21.70
C CYS A 95 2.70 3.42 22.74
N THR A 96 3.95 3.56 23.17
CA THR A 96 4.37 4.74 23.96
C THR A 96 4.80 5.86 23.02
N VAL A 97 4.79 7.11 23.48
CA VAL A 97 5.30 8.27 22.70
C VAL A 97 6.75 8.02 22.25
N LYS A 98 7.57 7.42 23.12
CA LYS A 98 8.94 7.01 22.79
C LYS A 98 8.96 6.04 21.60
N THR A 99 8.08 5.04 21.58
CA THR A 99 7.95 4.09 20.46
C THR A 99 7.59 4.80 19.16
N VAL A 100 6.67 5.77 19.21
CA VAL A 100 6.25 6.55 18.03
C VAL A 100 7.44 7.34 17.47
N LEU A 101 8.16 8.07 18.32
CA LEU A 101 9.31 8.88 17.90
C LEU A 101 10.45 8.03 17.34
N ILE A 102 10.79 6.92 18.00
CA ILE A 102 11.83 5.99 17.49
C ILE A 102 11.40 5.39 16.15
N SER A 103 10.12 5.03 16.00
CA SER A 103 9.59 4.49 14.75
C SER A 103 9.68 5.51 13.61
N LEU A 104 9.44 6.80 13.90
CA LEU A 104 9.58 7.87 12.94
C LEU A 104 11.04 8.09 12.52
N VAL A 105 11.96 8.16 13.49
CA VAL A 105 13.41 8.29 13.22
C VAL A 105 13.91 7.11 12.40
N TYR A 106 13.48 5.90 12.74
CA TYR A 106 13.81 4.69 12.00
C TYR A 106 13.31 4.76 10.56
N ALA A 107 12.05 5.17 10.34
CA ALA A 107 11.48 5.30 9.01
C ALA A 107 12.23 6.34 8.16
N VAL A 108 12.60 7.48 8.75
CA VAL A 108 13.42 8.50 8.10
C VAL A 108 14.83 7.98 7.77
N ALA A 109 15.45 7.21 8.66
CA ALA A 109 16.75 6.60 8.41
C ALA A 109 16.69 5.59 7.25
N VAL A 110 15.70 4.70 7.24
CA VAL A 110 15.47 3.74 6.15
C VAL A 110 15.25 4.47 4.82
N PHE A 111 14.46 5.55 4.84
CA PHE A 111 14.26 6.40 3.68
C PHE A 111 15.58 6.98 3.15
N TRP A 112 16.38 7.62 4.00
CA TRP A 112 17.65 8.23 3.58
C TRP A 112 18.69 7.22 3.10
N ILE A 113 18.75 6.04 3.73
CA ILE A 113 19.60 4.94 3.25
C ILE A 113 19.15 4.51 1.85
N THR A 114 17.86 4.28 1.66
CA THR A 114 17.28 3.89 0.36
C THR A 114 17.54 4.95 -0.71
N TYR A 115 17.31 6.22 -0.37
CA TYR A 115 17.56 7.36 -1.26
C TYR A 115 19.04 7.50 -1.62
N THR A 116 19.94 7.30 -0.66
CA THR A 116 21.39 7.36 -0.89
C THR A 116 21.82 6.28 -1.85
N VAL A 117 21.32 5.04 -1.72
CA VAL A 117 21.60 3.95 -2.67
C VAL A 117 21.12 4.31 -4.08
N ILE A 118 19.90 4.84 -4.22
CA ILE A 118 19.36 5.29 -5.51
C ILE A 118 20.22 6.42 -6.12
N SER A 119 20.62 7.39 -5.29
CA SER A 119 21.45 8.53 -5.72
C SER A 119 22.86 8.09 -6.13
N LEU A 120 23.48 7.18 -5.36
CA LEU A 120 24.77 6.59 -5.70
C LEU A 120 24.69 5.84 -7.03
N TYR A 121 23.66 5.02 -7.23
CA TYR A 121 23.44 4.33 -8.50
C TYR A 121 23.31 5.33 -9.66
N HIS A 122 22.48 6.36 -9.49
CA HIS A 122 22.29 7.40 -10.51
C HIS A 122 23.59 8.09 -10.89
N ASN A 123 24.44 8.40 -9.91
CA ASN A 123 25.72 9.08 -10.13
C ASN A 123 26.78 8.16 -10.72
N VAL A 124 26.88 6.91 -10.28
CA VAL A 124 27.87 5.92 -10.77
C VAL A 124 27.58 5.54 -12.22
N PHE A 125 26.31 5.44 -12.60
CA PHE A 125 25.88 5.01 -13.94
C PHE A 125 25.43 6.18 -14.82
N ASN A 126 26.04 7.37 -14.66
CA ASN A 126 25.86 8.53 -15.56
C ASN A 126 24.40 8.91 -15.85
N GLY A 127 23.58 8.99 -14.80
CA GLY A 127 22.18 9.37 -14.93
C GLY A 127 21.22 8.22 -15.22
N ALA A 128 21.71 6.97 -15.18
CA ALA A 128 20.85 5.81 -15.31
C ALA A 128 19.76 5.78 -14.23
N SER A 129 18.67 5.15 -14.59
CA SER A 129 17.54 4.92 -13.71
C SER A 129 17.63 3.53 -13.08
N PHE A 130 17.24 3.40 -11.81
CA PHE A 130 17.28 2.13 -11.11
C PHE A 130 15.96 1.38 -11.35
N HIS A 131 16.03 0.20 -11.96
CA HIS A 131 14.87 -0.61 -12.32
C HIS A 131 14.91 -1.94 -11.56
N ILE A 132 13.81 -2.32 -10.90
CA ILE A 132 13.79 -3.50 -9.99
C ILE A 132 12.92 -4.66 -10.52
N THR A 133 12.18 -4.50 -11.62
CA THR A 133 11.23 -5.52 -12.08
C THR A 133 11.18 -5.72 -13.58
N PHE A 134 10.60 -6.86 -13.97
CA PHE A 134 10.31 -7.22 -15.36
C PHE A 134 9.59 -6.05 -16.06
N TYR A 135 10.09 -5.66 -17.24
CA TYR A 135 9.52 -4.58 -18.05
C TYR A 135 9.51 -3.18 -17.41
N ASN A 136 10.47 -2.87 -16.54
CA ASN A 136 10.65 -1.54 -15.92
C ASN A 136 9.49 -1.06 -15.02
N MET A 137 8.61 -1.96 -14.55
CA MET A 137 7.41 -1.61 -13.78
C MET A 137 7.67 -0.91 -12.44
N ILE A 138 8.87 -1.03 -11.88
CA ILE A 138 9.36 -0.23 -10.77
C ILE A 138 10.57 0.56 -11.23
N HIS A 139 10.46 1.87 -11.13
CA HIS A 139 11.51 2.81 -11.49
C HIS A 139 11.81 3.70 -10.29
N PHE A 140 13.10 3.81 -9.94
CA PHE A 140 13.59 4.77 -8.98
C PHE A 140 14.52 5.75 -9.67
N LYS A 141 14.21 7.04 -9.48
CA LYS A 141 15.05 8.16 -9.88
C LYS A 141 15.30 9.05 -8.67
N THR A 142 16.38 9.82 -8.74
CA THR A 142 16.63 10.92 -7.82
C THR A 142 15.48 11.94 -7.93
N ILE A 143 14.94 12.34 -6.78
CA ILE A 143 13.88 13.34 -6.71
C ILE A 143 14.54 14.71 -6.78
N ALA A 144 13.99 15.60 -7.62
CA ALA A 144 14.44 16.99 -7.66
C ALA A 144 14.27 17.63 -6.26
N PRO A 145 15.23 18.41 -5.74
CA PRO A 145 15.12 18.99 -4.40
C PRO A 145 13.84 19.80 -4.16
N SER A 146 13.28 20.42 -5.21
CA SER A 146 12.00 21.14 -5.18
C SER A 146 10.78 20.28 -4.85
N ARG A 147 10.92 18.94 -4.91
CA ARG A 147 9.84 17.97 -4.70
C ARG A 147 9.92 17.25 -3.35
N TYR A 148 10.93 17.50 -2.52
CA TYR A 148 11.03 16.87 -1.19
C TYR A 148 9.86 17.24 -0.28
N LEU A 149 9.40 18.50 -0.32
CA LEU A 149 8.24 18.90 0.46
C LEU A 149 6.97 18.17 0.00
N SER A 150 6.77 18.04 -1.32
CA SER A 150 5.68 17.23 -1.89
C SER A 150 5.72 15.80 -1.38
N MET A 151 6.90 15.19 -1.34
CA MET A 151 7.08 13.82 -0.86
C MET A 151 6.69 13.65 0.61
N VAL A 152 7.09 14.59 1.47
CA VAL A 152 6.68 14.58 2.88
C VAL A 152 5.17 14.71 3.00
N CYS A 153 4.55 15.65 2.27
CA CYS A 153 3.10 15.83 2.28
C CYS A 153 2.36 14.56 1.81
N TYR A 154 2.75 13.98 0.67
CA TYR A 154 2.13 12.73 0.19
C TYR A 154 2.32 11.58 1.17
N SER A 155 3.50 11.46 1.81
CA SER A 155 3.74 10.42 2.81
C SER A 155 2.80 10.54 4.00
N LEU A 156 2.52 11.78 4.46
CA LEU A 156 1.54 12.04 5.50
C LEU A 156 0.11 11.69 5.04
N TYR A 157 -0.24 11.94 3.77
CA TYR A 157 -1.55 11.59 3.23
C TYR A 157 -1.74 10.08 3.00
N PHE A 158 -0.69 9.34 2.66
CA PHE A 158 -0.72 7.87 2.53
C PHE A 158 -0.65 7.16 3.88
N LEU A 159 -0.23 7.84 4.95
CA LEU A 159 -0.03 7.23 6.26
C LEU A 159 -1.30 6.55 6.83
N PRO A 160 -2.50 7.15 6.80
CA PRO A 160 -3.72 6.50 7.29
C PRO A 160 -3.98 5.14 6.63
N PHE A 161 -3.76 5.04 5.32
CA PHE A 161 -3.89 3.78 4.57
C PHE A 161 -2.91 2.73 5.11
N TRP A 162 -1.66 3.10 5.31
CA TRP A 162 -0.63 2.17 5.79
C TRP A 162 -0.82 1.76 7.25
N ILE A 163 -1.41 2.62 8.09
CA ILE A 163 -1.79 2.25 9.46
C ILE A 163 -2.90 1.19 9.42
N VAL A 164 -3.99 1.45 8.68
CA VAL A 164 -5.13 0.52 8.55
C VAL A 164 -4.70 -0.81 7.93
N SER A 165 -3.89 -0.76 6.88
CA SER A 165 -3.29 -1.95 6.26
C SER A 165 -2.44 -2.73 7.27
N SER A 166 -1.61 -2.04 8.06
CA SER A 166 -0.77 -2.70 9.07
C SER A 166 -1.57 -3.32 10.20
N MET A 167 -2.71 -2.73 10.58
CA MET A 167 -3.65 -3.31 11.54
C MET A 167 -4.26 -4.61 11.03
N LEU A 168 -4.71 -4.65 9.76
CA LEU A 168 -5.28 -5.85 9.14
C LEU A 168 -4.24 -6.95 8.96
N VAL A 169 -3.03 -6.56 8.55
CA VAL A 169 -1.88 -7.46 8.47
C VAL A 169 -1.62 -8.07 9.85
N ASN A 170 -1.55 -7.27 10.91
CA ASN A 170 -1.34 -7.78 12.26
C ASN A 170 -2.48 -8.70 12.75
N ASN A 171 -3.72 -8.42 12.35
CA ASN A 171 -4.90 -9.20 12.76
C ASN A 171 -4.91 -10.61 12.17
N PHE A 172 -4.37 -10.82 10.96
CA PHE A 172 -4.34 -12.13 10.29
C PHE A 172 -3.21 -13.04 10.81
N ARG A 173 -3.15 -13.30 12.12
CA ARG A 173 -2.19 -14.22 12.75
C ARG A 173 -2.90 -15.52 13.15
N MET A 174 -2.63 -16.58 12.40
CA MET A 174 -3.24 -17.89 12.60
C MET A 174 -2.36 -18.77 13.48
N LYS A 175 -2.92 -19.35 14.56
CA LYS A 175 -2.18 -20.25 15.47
C LYS A 175 -1.78 -21.58 14.82
N ASP A 176 -2.58 -22.02 13.85
CA ASP A 176 -2.47 -23.35 13.24
C ASP A 176 -1.63 -23.35 11.95
N LEU A 177 -0.99 -22.23 11.61
CA LEU A 177 -0.15 -22.08 10.43
C LEU A 177 1.22 -21.52 10.82
N PRO A 178 2.31 -21.95 10.14
CA PRO A 178 3.60 -21.35 10.35
C PRO A 178 3.58 -19.88 9.90
N GLU A 179 4.35 -19.04 10.59
CA GLU A 179 4.30 -17.59 10.40
C GLU A 179 4.76 -17.12 9.00
N TRP A 180 5.60 -17.91 8.32
CA TRP A 180 5.95 -17.63 6.92
C TRP A 180 4.74 -17.82 6.00
N ALA A 181 3.88 -18.81 6.28
CA ALA A 181 2.70 -19.09 5.45
C ALA A 181 1.60 -18.05 5.66
N THR A 182 1.37 -17.61 6.91
CA THR A 182 0.42 -16.51 7.19
C THR A 182 0.86 -15.22 6.50
N THR A 183 2.17 -14.92 6.52
CA THR A 183 2.76 -13.77 5.84
C THR A 183 2.60 -13.88 4.32
N LEU A 184 2.92 -15.04 3.74
CA LEU A 184 2.78 -15.28 2.30
C LEU A 184 1.32 -15.14 1.83
N ILE A 185 0.36 -15.67 2.58
CA ILE A 185 -1.06 -15.54 2.26
C ILE A 185 -1.48 -14.06 2.21
N GLN A 186 -1.01 -13.23 3.14
CA GLN A 186 -1.31 -11.79 3.13
C GLN A 186 -0.59 -11.05 2.01
N MET A 187 0.65 -11.43 1.69
CA MET A 187 1.37 -10.89 0.54
C MET A 187 0.58 -11.15 -0.74
N VAL A 188 0.12 -12.38 -0.93
CA VAL A 188 -0.74 -12.75 -2.08
C VAL A 188 -2.05 -11.97 -2.05
N ALA A 189 -2.71 -11.86 -0.90
CA ALA A 189 -3.97 -11.12 -0.78
C ALA A 189 -3.83 -9.61 -1.09
N ASN A 190 -2.66 -9.01 -0.86
CA ASN A 190 -2.42 -7.59 -1.15
C ASN A 190 -1.94 -7.35 -2.60
N GLY A 191 -1.25 -8.30 -3.22
CA GLY A 191 -0.69 -8.15 -4.57
C GLY A 191 -1.54 -8.75 -5.70
N LEU A 192 -2.10 -9.94 -5.48
CA LEU A 192 -2.82 -10.70 -6.51
C LEU A 192 -4.04 -9.97 -7.08
N PRO A 193 -4.90 -9.29 -6.28
CA PRO A 193 -6.06 -8.59 -6.83
C PRO A 193 -5.67 -7.48 -7.80
N LEU A 194 -4.60 -6.73 -7.50
CA LEU A 194 -4.09 -5.71 -8.41
C LEU A 194 -3.44 -6.33 -9.67
N ALA A 195 -2.74 -7.46 -9.52
CA ALA A 195 -2.20 -8.19 -10.65
C ALA A 195 -3.32 -8.66 -11.60
N LEU A 196 -4.40 -9.23 -11.04
CA LEU A 196 -5.57 -9.64 -11.81
C LEU A 196 -6.24 -8.44 -12.48
N TYR A 197 -6.36 -7.30 -11.79
CA TYR A 197 -6.88 -6.07 -12.38
C TYR A 197 -6.08 -5.66 -13.61
N ILE A 198 -4.74 -5.64 -13.53
CA ILE A 198 -3.86 -5.30 -14.66
C ILE A 198 -4.00 -6.30 -15.80
N ILE A 199 -4.07 -7.60 -15.51
CA ILE A 199 -4.26 -8.65 -16.52
C ILE A 199 -5.58 -8.44 -17.26
N ILE A 200 -6.68 -8.17 -16.54
CA ILE A 200 -7.99 -7.90 -17.15
C ILE A 200 -7.93 -6.64 -18.01
N GLN A 201 -7.27 -5.58 -17.54
CA GLN A 201 -7.12 -4.35 -18.33
C GLN A 201 -6.36 -4.61 -19.63
N TYR A 202 -5.21 -5.29 -19.55
CA TYR A 202 -4.41 -5.61 -20.73
C TYR A 202 -5.17 -6.50 -21.72
N TRP A 203 -5.88 -7.51 -21.22
CA TRP A 203 -6.66 -8.40 -22.06
C TRP A 203 -7.85 -7.68 -22.71
N GLY A 204 -8.56 -6.84 -21.95
CA GLY A 204 -9.66 -6.02 -22.47
C GLY A 204 -9.21 -5.09 -23.58
N PHE A 205 -8.09 -4.40 -23.41
CA PHE A 205 -7.50 -3.55 -24.44
C PHE A 205 -7.09 -4.31 -25.71
N ARG A 206 -6.48 -5.49 -25.55
CA ARG A 206 -6.14 -6.33 -26.70
C ARG A 206 -7.39 -6.79 -27.44
N SER A 207 -8.41 -7.23 -26.70
CA SER A 207 -9.67 -7.71 -27.26
C SER A 207 -10.43 -6.60 -27.98
N THR A 208 -10.48 -5.38 -27.43
CA THR A 208 -11.14 -4.24 -28.10
C THR A 208 -10.41 -3.86 -29.37
N LYS A 209 -9.07 -3.78 -29.34
CA LYS A 209 -8.27 -3.54 -30.54
C LYS A 209 -8.52 -4.56 -31.66
N ILE A 210 -8.64 -5.85 -31.32
CA ILE A 210 -8.90 -6.91 -32.30
C ILE A 210 -10.33 -6.81 -32.87
N ASN A 211 -11.32 -6.54 -32.02
CA ASN A 211 -12.73 -6.63 -32.42
C ASN A 211 -13.28 -5.34 -33.05
N THR A 212 -12.83 -4.16 -32.61
CA THR A 212 -13.36 -2.87 -33.04
C THR A 212 -12.36 -2.03 -33.83
N GLY A 213 -11.13 -2.53 -34.01
CA GLY A 213 -10.01 -1.79 -34.60
C GLY A 213 -9.48 -0.66 -33.71
N THR A 214 -10.13 -0.37 -32.57
CA THR A 214 -9.75 0.70 -31.64
C THR A 214 -9.43 0.11 -30.28
N ALA A 215 -8.24 0.42 -29.78
CA ALA A 215 -7.78 -0.08 -28.50
C ALA A 215 -8.35 0.80 -27.37
N THR A 216 -9.39 0.32 -26.70
CA THR A 216 -10.07 1.05 -25.62
C THR A 216 -9.71 0.48 -24.25
N GLU A 217 -9.60 1.38 -23.28
CA GLU A 217 -9.35 1.05 -21.89
C GLU A 217 -10.61 0.43 -21.27
N VAL A 218 -10.44 -0.63 -20.46
CA VAL A 218 -11.52 -1.26 -19.71
C VAL A 218 -11.36 -1.00 -18.21
N LEU A 219 -12.42 -1.18 -17.42
CA LEU A 219 -12.44 -0.98 -15.96
C LEU A 219 -12.14 0.45 -15.46
N GLY A 220 -11.98 1.43 -16.36
CA GLY A 220 -11.91 2.85 -16.00
C GLY A 220 -10.52 3.39 -15.65
N LEU A 221 -9.44 2.63 -15.85
CA LEU A 221 -8.07 3.12 -15.66
C LEU A 221 -7.37 3.51 -16.96
N ARG A 222 -6.81 4.72 -16.98
CA ARG A 222 -5.95 5.17 -18.07
C ARG A 222 -4.58 4.48 -18.06
N TRP A 223 -3.98 4.27 -19.23
CA TRP A 223 -2.68 3.60 -19.36
C TRP A 223 -1.56 4.19 -18.50
N GLY A 224 -1.51 5.52 -18.38
CA GLY A 224 -0.52 6.20 -17.54
C GLY A 224 -0.66 5.87 -16.05
N ILE A 225 -1.86 5.48 -15.60
CA ILE A 225 -2.15 5.05 -14.22
C ILE A 225 -1.95 3.54 -14.07
N VAL A 226 -2.29 2.74 -15.09
CA VAL A 226 -2.01 1.29 -15.10
C VAL A 226 -0.53 1.02 -14.84
N TYR A 227 0.38 1.80 -15.46
CA TYR A 227 1.82 1.72 -15.20
C TYR A 227 2.18 1.95 -13.72
N GLN A 228 1.50 2.88 -13.04
CA GLN A 228 1.71 3.14 -11.61
C GLN A 228 1.22 1.98 -10.74
N VAL A 229 0.08 1.40 -11.09
CA VAL A 229 -0.50 0.24 -10.39
C VAL A 229 0.39 -0.99 -10.54
N CYS A 230 1.11 -1.15 -11.66
CA CYS A 230 2.07 -2.25 -11.84
C CYS A 230 3.15 -2.26 -10.74
N GLY A 231 3.70 -1.09 -10.37
CA GLY A 231 4.64 -1.00 -9.25
C GLY A 231 4.01 -1.40 -7.91
N MET A 232 2.72 -1.11 -7.72
CA MET A 232 1.98 -1.43 -6.50
C MET A 232 1.77 -2.93 -6.29
N VAL A 233 1.70 -3.72 -7.38
CA VAL A 233 1.60 -5.20 -7.30
C VAL A 233 2.75 -5.80 -6.49
N PHE A 234 3.92 -5.19 -6.52
CA PHE A 234 5.10 -5.63 -5.77
C PHE A 234 5.27 -4.85 -4.46
N ALA A 235 4.96 -3.56 -4.46
CA ALA A 235 5.12 -2.70 -3.30
C ALA A 235 4.18 -3.08 -2.15
N LEU A 236 2.92 -3.42 -2.44
CA LEU A 236 1.96 -3.79 -1.38
C LEU A 236 2.35 -5.11 -0.69
N PRO A 237 2.70 -6.20 -1.40
CA PRO A 237 3.25 -7.41 -0.77
C PRO A 237 4.54 -7.15 0.01
N ALA A 238 5.47 -6.34 -0.53
CA ALA A 238 6.68 -5.97 0.19
C ALA A 238 6.34 -5.22 1.49
N GLY A 239 5.33 -4.35 1.45
CA GLY A 239 4.83 -3.64 2.62
C GLY A 239 4.31 -4.58 3.73
N VAL A 240 3.62 -5.66 3.35
CA VAL A 240 3.20 -6.72 4.29
C VAL A 240 4.42 -7.35 4.98
N LEU A 241 5.45 -7.69 4.21
CA LEU A 241 6.69 -8.29 4.74
C LEU A 241 7.35 -7.35 5.76
N TYR A 242 7.51 -6.07 5.42
CA TYR A 242 8.13 -5.08 6.31
C TYR A 242 7.30 -4.86 7.57
N THR A 243 5.98 -4.67 7.44
CA THR A 243 5.08 -4.53 8.59
C THR A 243 5.21 -5.74 9.51
N ARG A 244 5.23 -6.96 8.95
CA ARG A 244 5.34 -8.19 9.75
C ARG A 244 6.67 -8.30 10.50
N LYS A 245 7.79 -8.03 9.82
CA LYS A 245 9.11 -8.07 10.45
C LYS A 245 9.23 -7.01 11.55
N LEU A 246 8.84 -5.78 11.27
CA LEU A 246 8.93 -4.67 12.23
C LEU A 246 7.97 -4.86 13.41
N TYR A 247 6.79 -5.44 13.19
CA TYR A 247 5.87 -5.76 14.28
C TYR A 247 6.44 -6.78 15.25
N LYS A 248 7.18 -7.79 14.78
CA LYS A 248 7.81 -8.79 15.65
C LYS A 248 8.85 -8.19 16.59
N GLU A 249 9.63 -7.25 16.08
CA GLU A 249 10.68 -6.57 16.85
C GLU A 249 10.12 -5.50 17.81
N THR A 250 9.04 -4.81 17.40
CA THR A 250 8.58 -3.61 18.11
C THR A 250 7.26 -3.79 18.87
N GLY A 251 6.48 -4.81 18.55
CA GLY A 251 5.13 -5.04 19.07
C GLY A 251 4.09 -4.00 18.62
N SER A 252 4.43 -3.10 17.69
CA SER A 252 3.55 -2.03 17.21
C SER A 252 3.43 -2.01 15.69
N VAL A 253 2.25 -1.66 15.19
CA VAL A 253 2.00 -1.53 13.73
C VAL A 253 2.57 -0.26 13.12
N LEU A 254 2.92 0.74 13.94
CA LEU A 254 3.35 2.07 13.49
C LEU A 254 4.69 2.10 12.73
N PRO A 255 5.78 1.44 13.17
CA PRO A 255 7.04 1.47 12.43
C PRO A 255 6.90 0.90 11.01
N GLY A 256 6.12 -0.18 10.84
CA GLY A 256 5.78 -0.70 9.51
C GLY A 256 5.02 0.31 8.67
N ALA A 257 4.01 0.96 9.25
CA ALA A 257 3.22 1.97 8.56
C ALA A 257 4.05 3.20 8.14
N PHE A 258 4.95 3.70 8.99
CA PHE A 258 5.81 4.85 8.67
C PHE A 258 6.81 4.54 7.56
N VAL A 259 7.49 3.40 7.64
CA VAL A 259 8.44 2.96 6.59
C VAL A 259 7.71 2.80 5.26
N ASN A 260 6.59 2.08 5.27
CA ASN A 260 5.82 1.85 4.05
C ASN A 260 5.27 3.15 3.46
N ALA A 261 4.79 4.09 4.28
CA ALA A 261 4.30 5.39 3.80
C ALA A 261 5.38 6.19 3.06
N LEU A 262 6.60 6.27 3.62
CA LEU A 262 7.72 6.99 2.99
C LEU A 262 8.20 6.30 1.70
N ILE A 263 8.46 4.99 1.76
CA ILE A 263 9.00 4.24 0.62
C ILE A 263 7.96 4.11 -0.50
N PHE A 264 6.69 3.88 -0.17
CA PHE A 264 5.61 3.86 -1.15
C PHE A 264 5.45 5.23 -1.82
N THR A 265 5.53 6.33 -1.07
CA THR A 265 5.46 7.66 -1.67
C THR A 265 6.62 7.93 -2.63
N LEU A 266 7.84 7.57 -2.24
CA LEU A 266 9.02 7.63 -3.12
C LEU A 266 8.79 6.86 -4.42
N LEU A 267 8.26 5.63 -4.32
CA LEU A 267 7.91 4.81 -5.48
C LEU A 267 6.86 5.49 -6.37
N GLN A 268 5.75 5.96 -5.78
CA GLN A 268 4.66 6.56 -6.54
C GLN A 268 5.07 7.87 -7.20
N MET A 269 5.91 8.69 -6.56
CA MET A 269 6.43 9.91 -7.17
C MET A 269 7.36 9.60 -8.35
N ASN A 270 8.20 8.57 -8.28
CA ASN A 270 9.05 8.19 -9.40
C ASN A 270 8.25 7.59 -10.57
N ASN A 271 7.23 6.78 -10.27
CA ASN A 271 6.33 6.23 -11.28
C ASN A 271 5.39 7.29 -11.92
N THR A 272 5.48 8.57 -11.52
CA THR A 272 4.80 9.69 -12.18
C THR A 272 5.63 10.39 -13.25
N MET A 273 6.92 10.07 -13.41
CA MET A 273 7.82 10.74 -14.34
C MET A 273 7.97 9.96 -15.66
N GLY A 274 6.98 10.13 -16.52
CA GLY A 274 7.13 10.00 -17.97
C GLY A 274 6.62 11.30 -18.59
N ASN A 275 7.50 12.30 -18.59
CA ASN A 275 7.56 13.47 -19.46
C ASN A 275 9.04 13.87 -19.54
#